data_AF-A0A3S1BCF7-F1
#
_entry.id   AF-A0A3S1BCF7-F1
#
_cell.length_a   1.000
_cell.length_b   1.000
_cell.length_c   1.000
_cell.angle_alpha   90.00
_cell.angle_beta   90.00
_cell.angle_gamma   90.00
#
_symmetry.space_group_name_H-M   'P 1'
#
loop_
_entity.id
_entity.type
_entity.pdbx_description
1 polymer ?
#
loop_
_entity_poly.entity_id
_entity_poly.type
_entity_poly.pdbx_seq_one_letter_code
_entity_poly.pdbx_strand_id
1 'polypeptide(L)'
;MVSNIPKHKCYHRPILQHFQEAYPEVNVMDIQFAYDIAGLVKLDKDRLRAMDAKLYCEMELLNTGERTQMHPFFCGHCCCCCTKVDAINFYQQEESELKKACEEEKVTSYHKPLGISFISLASDSQAHRIHRDFQTSCKGVHNPQMSSLYQELGVQNWVIHFAPSPENICWENLSVPDWRWWTNAICINGTLVVLLFFLTTPIMFLHVLDLLNIDITKGAEKLHSVYLVQFLPTLLLWILSALLPNIVYWSDHLIGHWTKTAEHHSVMIKTFVFLLLMVLILPSLGLTSAKALFEWIVMGQSRSLQWRCIFLPGNGSFFVNYIITAAFIGTALELLRVPELIVYGVRLLLARSMAERAAVRKAVLWDFQYGIQYAWMLCIIAITVSYSIPCPLVCPFGLLYLALKHAVDRYNIFFVYSPSCIDKYIHDSAATFVLWAVILLQFNVVFFTGLRTEGFSPVFIFSCVALFITLMIYAGRISFGWLRHLKPAKYKSEGVQKEGKEFETFDAFGNEDLPTEEGSQEVYISRPFVANVLTKDLSEEPEQGGEADAPSGHNGYGSMDSGDNPSAPLTGTI
;
A
#
# COMPACT_ATOMS: atom_id res chain seq x y z
N MET A 1 8.66 21.03 4.86
CA MET A 1 7.91 21.22 3.60
C MET A 1 7.01 22.42 3.77
N VAL A 2 7.10 23.38 2.87
CA VAL A 2 6.24 24.57 2.80
C VAL A 2 5.39 24.43 1.55
N SER A 3 4.06 24.50 1.67
CA SER A 3 3.11 24.50 0.56
C SER A 3 2.35 25.83 0.48
N ASN A 4 1.60 26.03 -0.61
CA ASN A 4 0.87 27.25 -0.95
C ASN A 4 1.75 28.49 -1.22
N ILE A 5 2.98 28.27 -1.70
CA ILE A 5 3.81 29.35 -2.22
C ILE A 5 3.25 29.75 -3.60
N PRO A 6 3.04 31.05 -3.89
CA PRO A 6 2.61 31.49 -5.21
C PRO A 6 3.58 30.98 -6.30
N LYS A 7 3.06 30.23 -7.29
CA LYS A 7 3.89 29.53 -8.31
C LYS A 7 4.89 30.45 -9.03
N HIS A 8 4.49 31.69 -9.31
CA HIS A 8 5.32 32.70 -9.98
C HIS A 8 6.38 33.35 -9.07
N LYS A 9 6.43 32.99 -7.77
CA LYS A 9 7.36 33.53 -6.77
C LYS A 9 8.26 32.46 -6.15
N CYS A 10 8.29 31.26 -6.73
CA CYS A 10 9.16 30.16 -6.30
C CYS A 10 10.61 30.41 -6.72
N TYR A 11 11.27 31.37 -6.09
CA TYR A 11 12.68 31.68 -6.30
C TYR A 11 13.45 31.49 -5.00
N HIS A 12 14.70 31.02 -5.12
CA HIS A 12 15.56 30.74 -3.97
C HIS A 12 15.80 31.99 -3.11
N ARG A 13 16.16 33.12 -3.74
CA ARG A 13 16.58 34.35 -3.05
C ARG A 13 15.48 34.99 -2.19
N PRO A 14 14.25 35.23 -2.68
CA PRO A 14 13.19 35.81 -1.84
C PRO A 14 12.82 34.96 -0.63
N ILE A 15 12.77 33.63 -0.79
CA ILE A 15 12.41 32.73 0.31
C ILE A 15 13.53 32.69 1.35
N LEU A 16 14.79 32.58 0.91
CA LEU A 16 15.93 32.63 1.81
C LEU A 16 15.95 33.95 2.62
N GLN A 17 15.73 35.08 1.96
CA GLN A 17 15.69 36.39 2.61
C GLN A 17 14.55 36.48 3.64
N HIS A 18 13.37 35.92 3.34
CA HIS A 18 12.28 35.86 4.33
C HIS A 18 12.70 35.09 5.59
N PHE A 19 13.31 33.91 5.46
CA PHE A 19 13.75 33.13 6.62
C PHE A 19 14.89 33.81 7.39
N GLN A 20 15.82 34.46 6.72
CA GLN A 20 16.91 35.21 7.36
C GLN A 20 16.40 36.42 8.16
N GLU A 21 15.40 37.15 7.64
CA GLU A 21 14.82 38.31 8.33
C GLU A 21 13.84 37.92 9.44
N ALA A 22 12.98 36.93 9.18
CA ALA A 22 11.96 36.49 10.13
C ALA A 22 12.53 35.63 11.27
N TYR A 23 13.63 34.92 11.00
CA TYR A 23 14.28 33.98 11.91
C TYR A 23 15.81 34.11 11.86
N PRO A 24 16.40 35.22 12.35
CA PRO A 24 17.83 35.49 12.21
C PRO A 24 18.74 34.46 12.90
N GLU A 25 18.23 33.79 13.92
CA GLU A 25 18.87 32.67 14.62
C GLU A 25 18.78 31.31 13.91
N VAL A 26 18.03 31.20 12.81
CA VAL A 26 17.86 29.95 12.05
C VAL A 26 18.84 29.93 10.89
N ASN A 27 19.62 28.84 10.81
CA ASN A 27 20.53 28.63 9.69
C ASN A 27 19.86 27.71 8.65
N VAL A 28 19.55 28.27 7.49
CA VAL A 28 18.98 27.54 6.35
C VAL A 28 20.11 26.92 5.55
N MET A 29 20.15 25.59 5.49
CA MET A 29 21.19 24.83 4.80
C MET A 29 20.92 24.71 3.30
N ASP A 30 19.66 24.45 2.94
CA ASP A 30 19.27 24.22 1.55
C ASP A 30 17.77 24.52 1.33
N ILE A 31 17.42 24.96 0.13
CA ILE A 31 16.05 25.21 -0.31
C ILE A 31 15.85 24.56 -1.67
N GLN A 32 15.01 23.53 -1.70
CA GLN A 32 14.67 22.81 -2.91
C GLN A 32 13.20 23.05 -3.28
N PHE A 33 12.91 23.10 -4.58
CA PHE A 33 11.57 23.33 -5.11
C PHE A 33 11.02 22.06 -5.74
N ALA A 34 9.72 21.83 -5.57
CA ALA A 34 9.02 20.78 -6.28
C ALA A 34 8.47 21.31 -7.62
N TYR A 35 8.65 20.50 -8.67
CA TYR A 35 8.22 20.79 -10.03
C TYR A 35 7.20 19.75 -10.50
N ASP A 36 6.39 20.10 -11.50
CA ASP A 36 5.51 19.13 -12.15
C ASP A 36 6.35 18.19 -13.02
N ILE A 37 6.51 16.95 -12.56
CA ILE A 37 7.30 15.91 -13.21
C ILE A 37 6.48 14.68 -13.61
N ALA A 38 5.14 14.74 -13.51
CA ALA A 38 4.30 13.56 -13.75
C ALA A 38 4.52 12.97 -15.15
N GLY A 39 4.65 13.83 -16.17
CA GLY A 39 4.99 13.42 -17.53
C GLY A 39 6.40 12.84 -17.63
N LEU A 40 7.38 13.50 -17.00
CA LEU A 40 8.78 13.10 -17.01
C LEU A 40 9.00 11.72 -16.36
N VAL A 41 8.36 11.44 -15.22
CA VAL A 41 8.48 10.14 -14.55
C VAL A 41 7.90 9.01 -15.41
N LYS A 42 6.79 9.27 -16.11
CA LYS A 42 6.21 8.30 -17.04
C LYS A 42 7.16 8.00 -18.21
N LEU A 43 7.73 9.03 -18.82
CA LEU A 43 8.69 8.89 -19.93
C LEU A 43 9.97 8.17 -19.48
N ASP A 44 10.51 8.50 -18.31
CA ASP A 44 11.71 7.84 -17.77
C ASP A 44 11.45 6.37 -17.45
N LYS A 45 10.26 6.03 -16.95
CA LYS A 45 9.85 4.63 -16.72
C LYS A 45 9.79 3.83 -18.02
N ASP A 46 9.26 4.42 -19.08
CA ASP A 46 9.20 3.78 -20.40
C ASP A 46 10.61 3.69 -21.02
N ARG A 47 11.47 4.71 -20.84
CA ARG A 47 12.88 4.70 -21.26
C ARG A 47 13.68 3.58 -20.58
N LEU A 48 13.55 3.43 -19.26
CA LEU A 48 14.21 2.37 -18.50
C LEU A 48 13.75 0.97 -18.96
N ARG A 49 12.46 0.80 -19.28
CA ARG A 49 11.97 -0.46 -19.85
C ARG A 49 12.60 -0.77 -21.20
N ALA A 50 12.72 0.21 -22.08
CA ALA A 50 13.37 0.05 -23.39
C ALA A 50 14.87 -0.27 -23.23
N MET A 51 15.56 0.43 -22.32
CA MET A 51 16.96 0.19 -21.98
C MET A 51 17.20 -1.22 -21.43
N ASP A 52 16.39 -1.66 -20.47
CA ASP A 52 16.46 -3.02 -19.90
C ASP A 52 16.20 -4.09 -20.97
N ALA A 53 15.25 -3.84 -21.88
CA ALA A 53 14.93 -4.75 -22.97
C ALA A 53 16.08 -4.85 -23.98
N LYS A 54 16.71 -3.73 -24.33
CA LYS A 54 17.93 -3.69 -25.17
C LYS A 54 19.08 -4.46 -24.53
N LEU A 55 19.39 -4.17 -23.27
CA LEU A 55 20.47 -4.84 -22.51
C LEU A 55 20.26 -6.35 -22.48
N TYR A 56 19.02 -6.81 -22.29
CA TYR A 56 18.68 -8.22 -22.37
C TYR A 56 18.98 -8.81 -23.75
N CYS A 57 18.57 -8.14 -24.83
CA CYS A 57 18.83 -8.58 -26.19
C CYS A 57 20.33 -8.64 -26.55
N GLU A 58 21.12 -7.69 -26.05
CA GLU A 58 22.58 -7.66 -26.21
C GLU A 58 23.26 -8.81 -25.45
N MET A 59 22.84 -9.06 -24.20
CA MET A 59 23.33 -10.20 -23.42
C MET A 59 23.00 -11.55 -24.10
N GLU A 60 21.80 -11.68 -24.66
CA GLU A 60 21.40 -12.90 -25.38
C GLU A 60 22.24 -13.11 -26.65
N LEU A 61 22.58 -12.04 -27.37
CA LEU A 61 23.47 -12.08 -28.54
C LEU A 61 24.88 -12.53 -28.15
N LEU A 62 25.41 -12.05 -27.02
CA LEU A 62 26.73 -12.48 -26.52
C LEU A 62 26.75 -13.96 -26.13
N ASN A 63 25.65 -14.47 -25.55
CA ASN A 63 25.57 -15.85 -25.07
C ASN A 63 25.28 -16.87 -26.18
N THR A 64 24.42 -16.53 -27.14
CA THR A 64 23.92 -17.46 -28.16
C THR A 64 24.50 -17.21 -29.55
N GLY A 65 25.06 -16.02 -29.79
CA GLY A 65 25.52 -15.58 -31.11
C GLY A 65 24.39 -15.19 -32.07
N GLU A 66 23.13 -15.33 -31.68
CA GLU A 66 21.96 -15.04 -32.53
C GLU A 66 21.30 -13.71 -32.17
N ARG A 67 20.90 -12.95 -33.19
CA ARG A 67 20.13 -11.72 -32.99
C ARG A 67 18.67 -12.03 -32.70
N THR A 68 18.20 -11.61 -31.54
CA THR A 68 16.81 -11.75 -31.13
C THR A 68 15.87 -10.91 -32.02
N GLN A 69 14.76 -11.52 -32.42
CA GLN A 69 13.74 -10.89 -33.25
C GLN A 69 12.50 -10.59 -32.40
N MET A 70 11.81 -9.48 -32.67
CA MET A 70 10.57 -9.11 -31.98
C MET A 70 9.45 -8.71 -32.94
N HIS A 71 8.22 -8.69 -32.42
CA HIS A 71 7.06 -8.16 -33.12
C HIS A 71 6.71 -6.76 -32.56
N PRO A 72 6.64 -5.71 -33.40
CA PRO A 72 6.46 -4.33 -32.92
C PRO A 72 5.03 -4.00 -32.48
N PHE A 73 4.03 -4.83 -32.81
CA PHE A 73 2.61 -4.55 -32.56
C PHE A 73 2.05 -5.28 -31.32
N PHE A 74 1.01 -4.70 -30.73
CA PHE A 74 0.25 -5.30 -29.63
C PHE A 74 -0.32 -6.66 -30.05
N CYS A 75 -0.10 -7.72 -29.26
CA CYS A 75 -0.53 -9.09 -29.55
C CYS A 75 0.11 -9.72 -30.82
N GLY A 76 1.29 -9.25 -31.23
CA GLY A 76 2.01 -9.79 -32.39
C GLY A 76 2.34 -11.29 -32.32
N HIS A 77 2.34 -11.89 -31.13
CA HIS A 77 2.51 -13.34 -30.95
C HIS A 77 1.28 -14.15 -31.37
N CYS A 78 0.08 -13.54 -31.35
CA CYS A 78 -1.18 -14.19 -31.73
C CYS A 78 -1.51 -13.96 -33.21
N CYS A 79 -0.84 -13.01 -33.87
CA CYS A 79 -1.00 -12.72 -35.30
C CYS A 79 0.18 -13.29 -36.10
N CYS A 80 -0.07 -14.38 -36.83
CA CYS A 80 0.93 -15.06 -37.67
C CYS A 80 1.46 -14.18 -38.84
N CYS A 81 0.87 -13.01 -39.08
CA CYS A 81 1.09 -12.19 -40.27
C CYS A 81 1.99 -10.95 -40.03
N CYS A 82 2.49 -10.73 -38.80
CA CYS A 82 3.30 -9.56 -38.48
C CYS A 82 4.78 -9.78 -38.80
N THR A 83 5.39 -8.84 -39.51
CA THR A 83 6.84 -8.83 -39.79
C THR A 83 7.65 -8.76 -38.51
N LYS A 84 8.64 -9.65 -38.39
CA LYS A 84 9.63 -9.62 -37.31
C LYS A 84 10.67 -8.55 -37.62
N VAL A 85 11.09 -7.82 -36.59
CA VAL A 85 12.14 -6.81 -36.67
C VAL A 85 13.26 -7.15 -35.69
N ASP A 86 14.47 -6.68 -35.97
CA ASP A 86 15.63 -6.82 -35.07
C ASP A 86 15.35 -6.08 -33.76
N ALA A 87 15.33 -6.82 -32.65
CA ALA A 87 14.95 -6.28 -31.35
C ALA A 87 15.97 -5.25 -30.83
N ILE A 88 17.27 -5.45 -31.12
CA ILE A 88 18.31 -4.53 -30.64
C ILE A 88 18.14 -3.17 -31.30
N ASN A 89 18.02 -3.14 -32.63
CA ASN A 89 17.85 -1.89 -33.38
C ASN A 89 16.54 -1.19 -32.99
N PHE A 90 15.46 -1.95 -32.78
CA PHE A 90 14.18 -1.41 -32.34
C PHE A 90 14.28 -0.73 -30.98
N TYR A 91 14.75 -1.44 -29.95
CA TYR A 91 14.84 -0.86 -28.60
C TYR A 91 15.89 0.25 -28.51
N GLN A 92 16.95 0.19 -29.31
CA GLN A 92 17.93 1.28 -29.40
C GLN A 92 17.32 2.56 -29.99
N GLN A 93 16.47 2.43 -31.02
CA GLN A 93 15.75 3.58 -31.58
C GLN A 93 14.74 4.13 -30.56
N GLU A 94 13.96 3.25 -29.93
CA GLU A 94 12.95 3.61 -28.93
C GLU A 94 13.59 4.29 -27.70
N GLU A 95 14.72 3.77 -27.20
CA GLU A 95 15.49 4.37 -26.11
C GLU A 95 15.96 5.79 -26.47
N SER A 96 16.48 5.98 -27.69
CA SER A 96 16.96 7.28 -28.18
C SER A 96 15.83 8.31 -28.31
N GLU A 97 14.68 7.89 -28.85
CA GLU A 97 13.48 8.73 -28.95
C GLU A 97 12.94 9.12 -27.57
N LEU A 98 12.85 8.16 -26.65
CA LEU A 98 12.40 8.40 -25.27
C LEU A 98 13.39 9.26 -24.48
N LYS A 99 14.70 9.12 -24.70
CA LYS A 99 15.72 9.96 -24.07
C LYS A 99 15.58 11.43 -24.48
N LYS A 100 15.40 11.70 -25.78
CA LYS A 100 15.13 13.06 -26.28
C LYS A 100 13.85 13.65 -25.68
N ALA A 101 12.77 12.87 -25.67
CA ALA A 101 11.51 13.30 -25.06
C ALA A 101 11.65 13.57 -23.56
N CYS A 102 12.45 12.79 -22.82
CA CYS A 102 12.76 13.04 -21.42
C CYS A 102 13.52 14.36 -21.22
N GLU A 103 14.54 14.65 -22.05
CA GLU A 103 15.31 15.89 -21.97
C GLU A 103 14.43 17.12 -22.25
N GLU A 104 13.57 17.06 -23.26
CA GLU A 104 12.60 18.11 -23.60
C GLU A 104 11.59 18.36 -22.46
N GLU A 105 11.04 17.27 -21.88
CA GLU A 105 10.10 17.37 -20.76
C GLU A 105 10.80 17.84 -19.47
N LYS A 106 12.07 17.48 -19.25
CA LYS A 106 12.88 17.94 -18.10
C LYS A 106 13.03 19.46 -18.11
N VAL A 107 13.33 20.07 -19.26
CA VAL A 107 13.39 21.54 -19.40
C VAL A 107 12.01 22.16 -19.15
N THR A 108 10.96 21.57 -19.71
CA THR A 108 9.57 22.05 -19.52
C THR A 108 9.13 21.99 -18.06
N SER A 109 9.56 20.95 -17.33
CA SER A 109 9.23 20.73 -15.90
C SER A 109 9.80 21.83 -15.02
N TYR A 110 11.03 22.30 -15.26
CA TYR A 110 11.64 23.41 -14.49
C TYR A 110 10.85 24.72 -14.59
N HIS A 111 10.12 24.94 -15.69
CA HIS A 111 9.27 26.13 -15.86
C HIS A 111 7.90 26.02 -15.16
N LYS A 112 7.57 24.86 -14.57
CA LYS A 112 6.28 24.58 -13.91
C LYS A 112 6.45 24.28 -12.42
N PRO A 113 6.80 25.28 -11.58
CA PRO A 113 6.89 25.08 -10.14
C PRO A 113 5.50 24.82 -9.52
N LEU A 114 5.45 23.94 -8.52
CA LEU A 114 4.20 23.55 -7.88
C LEU A 114 3.71 24.49 -6.78
N GLY A 115 4.59 25.36 -6.27
CA GLY A 115 4.31 26.15 -5.07
C GLY A 115 4.63 25.40 -3.77
N ILE A 116 5.49 24.37 -3.86
CA ILE A 116 5.98 23.57 -2.75
C ILE A 116 7.50 23.70 -2.69
N SER A 117 8.02 23.90 -1.47
CA SER A 117 9.46 23.93 -1.21
C SER A 117 9.84 23.07 -0.01
N PHE A 118 10.98 22.39 -0.11
CA PHE A 118 11.63 21.67 0.97
C PHE A 118 12.79 22.53 1.48
N ILE A 119 12.76 22.81 2.78
CA ILE A 119 13.74 23.68 3.44
C ILE A 119 14.46 22.84 4.46
N SER A 120 15.78 22.74 4.31
CA SER A 120 16.67 22.03 5.21
C SER A 120 17.27 23.02 6.20
N LEU A 121 17.16 22.70 7.49
CA LEU A 121 17.64 23.54 8.59
C LEU A 121 18.74 22.82 9.35
N ALA A 122 19.63 23.58 10.00
CA ALA A 122 20.75 22.99 10.74
C ALA A 122 20.33 22.19 11.99
N SER A 123 19.17 22.48 12.59
CA SER A 123 18.71 21.81 13.81
C SER A 123 17.21 21.51 13.81
N ASP A 124 16.83 20.35 14.36
CA ASP A 124 15.43 19.96 14.57
C ASP A 124 14.67 20.94 15.47
N SER A 125 15.35 21.57 16.43
CA SER A 125 14.75 22.59 17.31
C SER A 125 14.30 23.83 16.55
N GLN A 126 15.05 24.22 15.51
CA GLN A 126 14.72 25.35 14.63
C GLN A 126 13.48 25.01 13.78
N ALA A 127 13.43 23.80 13.23
CA ALA A 127 12.27 23.31 12.47
C ALA A 127 10.99 23.30 13.33
N HIS A 128 11.09 22.79 14.57
CA HIS A 128 9.96 22.77 15.50
C HIS A 128 9.45 24.16 15.86
N ARG A 129 10.34 25.15 15.97
CA ARG A 129 9.95 26.53 16.26
C ARG A 129 9.20 27.15 15.10
N ILE A 130 9.73 27.04 13.87
CA ILE A 130 9.04 27.54 12.67
C ILE A 130 7.68 26.85 12.53
N HIS A 131 7.62 25.52 12.67
CA HIS A 131 6.36 24.79 12.60
C HIS A 131 5.34 25.27 13.65
N ARG A 132 5.79 25.64 14.87
CA ARG A 132 4.91 26.13 15.93
C ARG A 132 4.30 27.49 15.62
N ASP A 133 5.08 28.41 15.04
CA ASP A 133 4.60 29.76 14.68
C ASP A 133 3.56 29.70 13.57
N PHE A 134 3.72 28.74 12.65
CA PHE A 134 2.76 28.42 11.59
C PHE A 134 1.68 27.42 12.03
N GLN A 135 1.57 27.07 13.32
CA GLN A 135 0.47 26.23 13.82
C GLN A 135 -0.72 27.09 14.24
N THR A 136 -1.95 26.65 13.96
CA THR A 136 -3.16 27.43 14.28
C THR A 136 -3.26 27.57 15.79
N SER A 137 -3.26 28.79 16.31
CA SER A 137 -3.64 29.02 17.71
C SER A 137 -5.13 28.73 17.91
N CYS A 138 -5.60 28.57 19.15
CA CYS A 138 -6.99 28.23 19.49
C CYS A 138 -8.06 29.20 18.92
N LYS A 139 -7.64 30.34 18.34
CA LYS A 139 -8.50 31.32 17.65
C LYS A 139 -8.53 31.18 16.13
N GLY A 140 -7.92 30.14 15.56
CA GLY A 140 -7.91 29.88 14.11
C GLY A 140 -7.00 30.79 13.29
N VAL A 141 -6.16 31.60 13.94
CA VAL A 141 -5.21 32.52 13.28
C VAL A 141 -3.79 32.07 13.57
N HIS A 142 -3.00 31.88 12.51
CA HIS A 142 -1.55 31.72 12.56
C HIS A 142 -0.90 33.10 12.64
N ASN A 143 0.15 33.25 13.43
CA ASN A 143 0.89 34.51 13.55
C ASN A 143 2.37 34.29 13.23
N PRO A 144 2.70 33.98 11.95
CA PRO A 144 4.08 33.82 11.52
C PRO A 144 4.88 35.11 11.70
N GLN A 145 6.19 34.98 11.91
CA GLN A 145 7.08 36.13 12.03
C GLN A 145 7.08 36.97 10.74
N MET A 146 7.06 38.29 10.90
CA MET A 146 7.01 39.22 9.77
C MET A 146 8.41 39.43 9.19
N SER A 147 8.47 39.64 7.87
CA SER A 147 9.66 40.09 7.15
C SER A 147 9.30 41.16 6.12
N SER A 148 10.30 41.78 5.48
CA SER A 148 10.07 42.76 4.41
C SER A 148 9.27 42.18 3.23
N LEU A 149 9.49 40.89 2.94
CA LEU A 149 8.86 40.15 1.84
C LEU A 149 7.55 39.44 2.23
N TYR A 150 7.06 39.64 3.45
CA TYR A 150 5.91 38.92 4.00
C TYR A 150 4.66 39.01 3.11
N GLN A 151 4.29 40.22 2.71
CA GLN A 151 3.12 40.48 1.88
C GLN A 151 3.35 40.06 0.43
N GLU A 152 4.58 40.19 -0.07
CA GLU A 152 4.93 39.79 -1.42
C GLU A 152 4.83 38.27 -1.59
N LEU A 153 5.39 37.50 -0.66
CA LEU A 153 5.40 36.04 -0.69
C LEU A 153 4.06 35.40 -0.30
N GLY A 154 3.13 36.17 0.27
CA GLY A 154 1.85 35.67 0.74
C GLY A 154 2.00 34.69 1.91
N VAL A 155 2.95 34.96 2.82
CA VAL A 155 3.35 34.05 3.91
C VAL A 155 2.18 33.64 4.81
N GLN A 156 1.17 34.51 4.96
CA GLN A 156 -0.05 34.23 5.70
C GLN A 156 -0.81 32.97 5.19
N ASN A 157 -0.68 32.65 3.91
CA ASN A 157 -1.37 31.51 3.27
C ASN A 157 -0.50 30.24 3.22
N TRP A 158 0.75 30.32 3.65
CA TRP A 158 1.66 29.18 3.64
C TRP A 158 1.24 28.16 4.67
N VAL A 159 1.40 26.89 4.31
CA VAL A 159 1.18 25.77 5.22
C VAL A 159 2.51 25.04 5.37
N ILE A 160 2.97 24.90 6.62
CA ILE A 160 4.24 24.27 6.93
C ILE A 160 3.99 22.93 7.63
N HIS A 161 4.57 21.88 7.06
CA HIS A 161 4.57 20.54 7.63
C HIS A 161 5.99 20.00 7.71
N PHE A 162 6.22 19.10 8.67
CA PHE A 162 7.43 18.27 8.65
C PHE A 162 7.44 17.46 7.35
N ALA A 163 8.56 17.50 6.62
CA ALA A 163 8.67 16.78 5.36
C ALA A 163 8.73 15.27 5.65
N PRO A 164 7.92 14.44 4.97
CA PRO A 164 8.11 12.99 5.00
C PRO A 164 9.45 12.63 4.32
N SER A 165 9.95 11.42 4.55
CA SER A 165 11.14 10.93 3.83
C SER A 165 10.98 11.06 2.30
N PRO A 166 12.00 11.47 1.53
CA PRO A 166 11.92 11.62 0.07
C PRO A 166 11.38 10.38 -0.66
N GLU A 167 11.63 9.17 -0.14
CA GLU A 167 11.20 7.89 -0.72
C GLU A 167 9.72 7.57 -0.47
N ASN A 168 9.13 8.22 0.55
CA ASN A 168 7.71 8.15 0.89
C ASN A 168 6.87 9.15 0.07
N ILE A 169 7.51 10.12 -0.61
CA ILE A 169 6.82 11.11 -1.43
C ILE A 169 6.47 10.52 -2.80
N CYS A 170 5.19 10.58 -3.17
CA CYS A 170 4.71 10.22 -4.50
C CYS A 170 4.80 11.44 -5.43
N TRP A 171 6.00 11.69 -5.97
CA TRP A 171 6.30 12.89 -6.76
C TRP A 171 5.36 13.13 -7.95
N GLU A 172 4.85 12.07 -8.58
CA GLU A 172 3.87 12.13 -9.69
C GLU A 172 2.55 12.79 -9.27
N ASN A 173 2.13 12.60 -8.01
CA ASN A 173 0.84 13.07 -7.51
C ASN A 173 0.90 14.48 -6.92
N LEU A 174 2.10 15.03 -6.69
CA LEU A 174 2.28 16.37 -6.10
C LEU A 174 1.76 17.49 -7.00
N SER A 175 1.67 17.26 -8.32
CA SER A 175 1.22 18.30 -9.26
C SER A 175 -0.29 18.48 -9.33
N VAL A 176 -1.05 17.54 -8.76
CA VAL A 176 -2.52 17.59 -8.76
C VAL A 176 -3.01 18.71 -7.84
N PRO A 177 -3.77 19.69 -8.35
CA PRO A 177 -4.29 20.78 -7.52
C PRO A 177 -5.41 20.28 -6.61
N ASP A 178 -5.49 20.84 -5.40
CA ASP A 178 -6.40 20.40 -4.32
C ASP A 178 -7.86 20.25 -4.77
N TRP A 179 -8.41 21.20 -5.53
CA TRP A 179 -9.79 21.10 -6.02
C TRP A 179 -10.03 19.87 -6.91
N ARG A 180 -9.09 19.57 -7.81
CA ARG A 180 -9.18 18.38 -8.68
C ARG A 180 -9.02 17.12 -7.85
N TRP A 181 -8.10 17.12 -6.90
CA TRP A 181 -7.92 16.01 -5.97
C TRP A 181 -9.20 15.72 -5.19
N TRP A 182 -9.83 16.74 -4.57
CA TRP A 182 -11.08 16.59 -3.83
C TRP A 182 -12.23 16.12 -4.73
N THR A 183 -12.36 16.66 -5.94
CA THR A 183 -13.37 16.23 -6.89
C THR A 183 -13.18 14.75 -7.26
N ASN A 184 -11.96 14.35 -7.58
CA ASN A 184 -11.63 12.96 -7.89
C ASN A 184 -11.88 12.05 -6.68
N ALA A 185 -11.48 12.46 -5.48
CA ALA A 185 -11.71 11.72 -4.24
C ALA A 185 -13.21 11.51 -3.98
N ILE A 186 -14.04 12.55 -4.14
CA ILE A 186 -15.50 12.45 -3.96
C ILE A 186 -16.11 11.54 -5.02
N CYS A 187 -15.75 11.72 -6.30
CA CYS A 187 -16.29 10.92 -7.40
C CYS A 187 -15.88 9.44 -7.27
N ILE A 188 -14.61 9.15 -7.00
CA ILE A 188 -14.09 7.78 -6.87
C ILE A 188 -14.66 7.10 -5.64
N ASN A 189 -14.67 7.78 -4.47
CA ASN A 189 -15.24 7.20 -3.26
C ASN A 189 -16.76 7.03 -3.39
N GLY A 190 -17.48 7.96 -4.01
CA GLY A 190 -18.91 7.84 -4.28
C GLY A 190 -19.20 6.64 -5.20
N THR A 191 -18.42 6.50 -6.28
CA THR A 191 -18.51 5.34 -7.19
C THR A 191 -18.19 4.05 -6.46
N LEU A 192 -17.17 4.03 -5.60
CA LEU A 192 -16.81 2.87 -4.78
C LEU A 192 -17.97 2.45 -3.88
N VAL A 193 -18.59 3.39 -3.15
CA VAL A 193 -19.72 3.08 -2.27
C VAL A 193 -20.89 2.47 -3.05
N VAL A 194 -21.24 3.05 -4.20
CA VAL A 194 -22.30 2.54 -5.08
C VAL A 194 -21.95 1.15 -5.61
N LEU A 195 -20.71 0.98 -6.10
CA LEU A 195 -20.22 -0.29 -6.62
C LEU A 195 -20.27 -1.38 -5.53
N LEU A 196 -19.75 -1.10 -4.34
CA LEU A 196 -19.77 -2.02 -3.20
C LEU A 196 -21.20 -2.36 -2.78
N PHE A 197 -22.14 -1.42 -2.79
CA PHE A 197 -23.55 -1.69 -2.49
C PHE A 197 -24.18 -2.72 -3.45
N PHE A 198 -23.92 -2.58 -4.76
CA PHE A 198 -24.39 -3.54 -5.76
C PHE A 198 -23.65 -4.87 -5.68
N LEU A 199 -22.34 -4.85 -5.48
CA LEU A 199 -21.50 -6.05 -5.41
C LEU A 199 -21.86 -6.98 -4.24
N THR A 200 -22.23 -6.36 -3.13
CA THR A 200 -22.60 -7.06 -1.89
C THR A 200 -24.04 -7.56 -1.90
N THR A 201 -24.78 -7.29 -2.99
CA THR A 201 -26.11 -7.83 -3.24
C THR A 201 -26.11 -8.63 -4.55
N PRO A 202 -25.59 -9.87 -4.55
CA PRO A 202 -25.36 -10.70 -5.74
C PRO A 202 -26.61 -10.85 -6.62
N ILE A 203 -27.77 -10.99 -5.97
CA ILE A 203 -29.07 -11.15 -6.62
C ILE A 203 -29.46 -9.88 -7.39
N MET A 204 -29.14 -8.69 -6.85
CA MET A 204 -29.39 -7.43 -7.55
C MET A 204 -28.45 -7.24 -8.74
N PHE A 205 -27.18 -7.65 -8.61
CA PHE A 205 -26.26 -7.64 -9.75
C PHE A 205 -26.79 -8.53 -10.89
N LEU A 206 -27.19 -9.76 -10.57
CA LEU A 206 -27.80 -10.69 -11.53
C LEU A 206 -29.08 -10.10 -12.16
N HIS A 207 -29.93 -9.46 -11.36
CA HIS A 207 -31.16 -8.83 -11.83
C HIS A 207 -30.92 -7.60 -12.74
N VAL A 208 -29.94 -6.75 -12.42
CA VAL A 208 -29.56 -5.61 -13.26
C VAL A 208 -28.96 -6.09 -14.59
N LEU A 209 -28.16 -7.15 -14.55
CA LEU A 209 -27.56 -7.72 -15.75
C LEU A 209 -28.61 -8.30 -16.70
N ASP A 210 -29.65 -8.94 -16.14
CA ASP A 210 -30.85 -9.38 -16.86
C ASP A 210 -31.62 -8.19 -17.47
N LEU A 211 -31.86 -7.12 -16.69
CA LEU A 211 -32.52 -5.89 -17.18
C LEU A 211 -31.76 -5.14 -18.27
N LEU A 212 -30.42 -5.22 -18.28
CA LEU A 212 -29.57 -4.62 -19.31
C LEU A 212 -29.53 -5.43 -20.62
N ASN A 213 -30.35 -6.49 -20.75
CA ASN A 213 -30.36 -7.42 -21.89
C ASN A 213 -28.98 -8.04 -22.19
N ILE A 214 -28.05 -8.04 -21.22
CA ILE A 214 -26.80 -8.79 -21.29
C ILE A 214 -27.15 -10.22 -20.87
N ASP A 215 -27.89 -10.93 -21.73
CA ASP A 215 -28.30 -12.31 -21.51
C ASP A 215 -27.06 -13.22 -21.59
N ILE A 216 -26.35 -13.38 -20.46
CA ILE A 216 -25.33 -14.42 -20.31
C ILE A 216 -25.94 -15.81 -20.57
N THR A 217 -27.26 -15.93 -20.36
CA THR A 217 -28.11 -17.10 -20.65
C THR A 217 -28.23 -17.41 -22.16
N LYS A 218 -28.39 -16.43 -23.06
CA LYS A 218 -28.44 -16.66 -24.52
C LYS A 218 -27.09 -17.09 -25.10
N GLY A 219 -25.99 -16.60 -24.53
CA GLY A 219 -24.65 -17.12 -24.84
C GLY A 219 -24.43 -18.55 -24.31
N ALA A 220 -25.06 -18.87 -23.17
CA ALA A 220 -24.97 -20.17 -22.52
C ALA A 220 -25.88 -21.24 -23.12
N GLU A 221 -27.02 -20.92 -23.76
CA GLU A 221 -27.82 -21.92 -24.51
C GLU A 221 -27.04 -22.54 -25.67
N LYS A 222 -26.04 -21.82 -26.21
CA LYS A 222 -25.10 -22.31 -27.22
C LYS A 222 -24.03 -23.24 -26.63
N LEU A 223 -23.76 -23.13 -25.33
CA LEU A 223 -22.84 -23.98 -24.57
C LEU A 223 -23.70 -25.04 -23.85
N HIS A 224 -23.89 -26.19 -24.50
CA HIS A 224 -24.77 -27.29 -24.10
C HIS A 224 -24.32 -28.03 -22.80
N SER A 225 -23.92 -27.31 -21.75
CA SER A 225 -23.55 -27.86 -20.46
C SER A 225 -24.41 -27.24 -19.35
N VAL A 226 -25.49 -27.95 -19.03
CA VAL A 226 -26.38 -27.69 -17.88
C VAL A 226 -25.59 -27.43 -16.59
N TYR A 227 -24.43 -28.06 -16.45
CA TYR A 227 -23.52 -27.86 -15.32
C TYR A 227 -22.94 -26.44 -15.25
N LEU A 228 -22.51 -25.83 -16.37
CA LEU A 228 -21.90 -24.49 -16.32
C LEU A 228 -22.90 -23.41 -15.88
N VAL A 229 -24.16 -23.49 -16.35
CA VAL A 229 -25.21 -22.52 -15.98
C VAL A 229 -25.57 -22.61 -14.49
N GLN A 230 -25.49 -23.80 -13.89
CA GLN A 230 -25.80 -24.02 -12.47
C GLN A 230 -24.64 -23.58 -11.54
N PHE A 231 -23.38 -23.68 -11.99
CA PHE A 231 -22.21 -23.23 -11.24
C PHE A 231 -21.83 -21.77 -11.48
N LEU A 232 -22.33 -21.13 -12.54
CA LEU A 232 -22.00 -19.75 -12.87
C LEU A 232 -22.33 -18.76 -11.74
N PRO A 233 -23.50 -18.80 -11.07
CA PRO A 233 -23.83 -17.83 -10.04
C PRO A 233 -22.92 -17.94 -8.81
N THR A 234 -22.56 -19.16 -8.41
CA THR A 234 -21.66 -19.42 -7.27
C THR A 234 -20.22 -19.08 -7.60
N LEU A 235 -19.76 -19.36 -8.82
CA LEU A 235 -18.43 -18.98 -9.30
C LEU A 235 -18.30 -17.46 -9.45
N LEU A 236 -19.30 -16.80 -10.03
CA LEU A 236 -19.36 -15.35 -10.15
C LEU A 236 -19.28 -14.69 -8.77
N LEU A 237 -20.06 -15.19 -7.81
CA LEU A 237 -20.02 -14.77 -6.41
C LEU A 237 -18.64 -14.89 -5.78
N TRP A 238 -17.94 -15.99 -6.05
CA TRP A 238 -16.61 -16.24 -5.51
C TRP A 238 -15.56 -15.31 -6.12
N ILE A 239 -15.58 -15.13 -7.45
CA ILE A 239 -14.73 -14.15 -8.15
C ILE A 239 -14.98 -12.74 -7.64
N LEU A 240 -16.25 -12.37 -7.49
CA LEU A 240 -16.66 -11.06 -7.02
C LEU A 240 -16.13 -10.78 -5.61
N SER A 241 -16.22 -11.79 -4.74
CA SER A 241 -15.72 -11.72 -3.37
C SER A 241 -14.20 -11.61 -3.29
N ALA A 242 -13.48 -12.29 -4.18
CA ALA A 242 -12.02 -12.17 -4.29
C ALA A 242 -11.57 -10.84 -4.91
N LEU A 243 -12.39 -10.25 -5.79
CA LEU A 243 -12.09 -9.00 -6.48
C LEU A 243 -12.32 -7.76 -5.58
N LEU A 244 -13.21 -7.87 -4.59
CA LEU A 244 -13.62 -6.76 -3.72
C LEU A 244 -12.46 -5.99 -3.06
N PRO A 245 -11.51 -6.63 -2.34
CA PRO A 245 -10.38 -5.91 -1.74
C PRO A 245 -9.48 -5.24 -2.79
N ASN A 246 -9.34 -5.86 -3.97
CA ASN A 246 -8.56 -5.30 -5.06
C ASN A 246 -9.25 -4.05 -5.66
N ILE A 247 -10.58 -4.02 -5.75
CA ILE A 247 -11.32 -2.83 -6.18
C ILE A 247 -11.08 -1.67 -5.21
N VAL A 248 -11.12 -1.93 -3.89
CA VAL A 248 -10.83 -0.91 -2.88
C VAL A 248 -9.41 -0.38 -3.06
N TYR A 249 -8.42 -1.26 -3.20
CA TYR A 249 -7.03 -0.88 -3.45
C TYR A 249 -6.87 0.00 -4.71
N TRP A 250 -7.42 -0.43 -5.84
CA TRP A 250 -7.36 0.33 -7.08
C TRP A 250 -8.06 1.68 -6.97
N SER A 251 -9.15 1.77 -6.22
CA SER A 251 -9.85 3.04 -5.99
C SER A 251 -8.96 4.06 -5.28
N ASP A 252 -8.19 3.64 -4.28
CA ASP A 252 -7.27 4.52 -3.54
C ASP A 252 -6.05 4.90 -4.36
N HIS A 253 -5.54 3.98 -5.16
CA HIS A 253 -4.45 4.25 -6.08
C HIS A 253 -4.84 5.34 -7.10
N LEU A 254 -6.07 5.29 -7.61
CA LEU A 254 -6.60 6.28 -8.56
C LEU A 254 -6.82 7.68 -7.96
N ILE A 255 -6.94 7.80 -6.63
CA ILE A 255 -7.07 9.10 -5.97
C ILE A 255 -5.76 9.89 -6.04
N GLY A 256 -4.61 9.21 -6.07
CA GLY A 256 -3.30 9.84 -6.16
C GLY A 256 -2.92 10.61 -4.89
N HIS A 257 -2.60 9.90 -3.81
CA HIS A 257 -2.13 10.52 -2.56
C HIS A 257 -0.70 11.07 -2.71
N TRP A 258 -0.36 12.13 -1.97
CA TRP A 258 0.98 12.74 -2.00
C TRP A 258 2.07 11.87 -1.37
N THR A 259 1.71 10.99 -0.44
CA THR A 259 2.65 10.08 0.23
C THR A 259 2.17 8.64 0.14
N LYS A 260 3.12 7.70 0.00
CA LYS A 260 2.85 6.26 0.00
C LYS A 260 2.21 5.82 1.31
N THR A 261 2.64 6.39 2.42
CA THR A 261 2.06 6.10 3.73
C THR A 261 0.59 6.52 3.80
N ALA A 262 0.22 7.67 3.24
CA ALA A 262 -1.18 8.12 3.22
C ALA A 262 -2.05 7.21 2.35
N GLU A 263 -1.52 6.75 1.21
CA GLU A 263 -2.19 5.77 0.35
C GLU A 263 -2.47 4.46 1.10
N HIS A 264 -1.45 3.85 1.70
CA HIS A 264 -1.62 2.60 2.47
C HIS A 264 -2.55 2.76 3.67
N HIS A 265 -2.51 3.93 4.34
CA HIS A 265 -3.40 4.22 5.47
C HIS A 265 -4.86 4.34 5.03
N SER A 266 -5.14 5.03 3.92
CA SER A 266 -6.50 5.12 3.35
C SER A 266 -7.02 3.75 2.92
N VAL A 267 -6.19 2.96 2.22
CA VAL A 267 -6.50 1.58 1.83
C VAL A 267 -6.84 0.73 3.06
N MET A 268 -6.04 0.82 4.12
CA MET A 268 -6.28 0.10 5.37
C MET A 268 -7.63 0.45 5.97
N ILE A 269 -7.94 1.76 6.12
CA ILE A 269 -9.20 2.21 6.73
C ILE A 269 -10.40 1.71 5.92
N LYS A 270 -10.40 1.95 4.60
CA LYS A 270 -11.52 1.58 3.73
C LYS A 270 -11.72 0.07 3.67
N THR A 271 -10.63 -0.68 3.52
CA THR A 271 -10.67 -2.14 3.50
C THR A 271 -11.14 -2.69 4.85
N PHE A 272 -10.65 -2.16 5.97
CA PHE A 272 -11.07 -2.58 7.31
C PHE A 272 -12.55 -2.30 7.55
N VAL A 273 -13.04 -1.08 7.28
CA VAL A 273 -14.46 -0.73 7.45
C VAL A 273 -15.34 -1.62 6.58
N PHE A 274 -14.92 -1.88 5.33
CA PHE A 274 -15.63 -2.76 4.43
C PHE A 274 -15.68 -4.21 4.93
N LEU A 275 -14.54 -4.79 5.31
CA LEU A 275 -14.46 -6.16 5.85
C LEU A 275 -15.24 -6.27 7.16
N LEU A 276 -15.16 -5.27 8.04
CA LEU A 276 -15.93 -5.22 9.28
C LEU A 276 -17.44 -5.26 9.00
N LEU A 277 -17.92 -4.45 8.06
CA LEU A 277 -19.34 -4.44 7.68
C LEU A 277 -19.78 -5.78 7.08
N MET A 278 -19.00 -6.33 6.15
CA MET A 278 -19.36 -7.50 5.36
C MET A 278 -19.17 -8.83 6.07
N VAL A 279 -18.03 -9.00 6.73
CA VAL A 279 -17.67 -10.27 7.35
C VAL A 279 -18.23 -10.35 8.76
N LEU A 280 -18.19 -9.26 9.52
CA LEU A 280 -18.63 -9.26 10.92
C LEU A 280 -20.08 -8.77 11.05
N ILE A 281 -20.40 -7.52 10.72
CA ILE A 281 -21.69 -6.91 11.06
C ILE A 281 -22.86 -7.58 10.33
N LEU A 282 -22.82 -7.73 9.00
CA LEU A 282 -23.93 -8.28 8.23
C LEU A 282 -24.32 -9.71 8.66
N PRO A 283 -23.41 -10.71 8.73
CA PRO A 283 -23.73 -12.04 9.23
C PRO A 283 -24.20 -12.04 10.69
N SER A 284 -23.67 -11.14 11.51
CA SER A 284 -24.09 -11.02 12.91
C SER A 284 -25.54 -10.54 13.06
N LEU A 285 -26.00 -9.67 12.16
CA LEU A 285 -27.39 -9.21 12.05
C LEU A 285 -28.30 -10.26 11.37
N GLY A 286 -27.75 -11.37 10.87
CA GLY A 286 -28.50 -12.34 10.06
C GLY A 286 -28.88 -11.81 8.67
N LEU A 287 -28.21 -10.75 8.22
CA LEU A 287 -28.45 -10.11 6.94
C LEU A 287 -27.46 -10.64 5.90
N THR A 288 -27.97 -11.00 4.73
CA THR A 288 -27.17 -11.54 3.63
C THR A 288 -26.74 -10.48 2.61
N SER A 289 -27.13 -9.21 2.78
CA SER A 289 -26.81 -8.13 1.83
C SER A 289 -26.86 -6.73 2.45
N ALA A 290 -26.13 -5.78 1.84
CA ALA A 290 -26.20 -4.36 2.18
C ALA A 290 -27.59 -3.75 1.91
N LYS A 291 -28.30 -4.23 0.88
CA LYS A 291 -29.70 -3.84 0.61
C LYS A 291 -30.60 -4.17 1.79
N ALA A 292 -30.50 -5.39 2.33
CA ALA A 292 -31.30 -5.79 3.49
C ALA A 292 -31.01 -4.91 4.71
N LEU A 293 -29.74 -4.51 4.91
CA LEU A 293 -29.36 -3.55 5.94
C LEU A 293 -29.96 -2.16 5.69
N PHE A 294 -29.94 -1.67 4.44
CA PHE A 294 -30.54 -0.39 4.10
C PHE A 294 -32.07 -0.39 4.28
N GLU A 295 -32.77 -1.42 3.81
CA GLU A 295 -34.22 -1.57 4.01
C GLU A 295 -34.57 -1.70 5.50
N TRP A 296 -33.74 -2.41 6.26
CA TRP A 296 -33.93 -2.55 7.70
C TRP A 296 -33.75 -1.21 8.45
N ILE A 297 -32.71 -0.43 8.15
CA ILE A 297 -32.44 0.87 8.79
C ILE A 297 -33.46 1.94 8.33
N VAL A 298 -33.69 2.04 7.03
CA VAL A 298 -34.39 3.17 6.41
C VAL A 298 -35.88 2.91 6.22
N MET A 299 -36.27 1.70 5.78
CA MET A 299 -37.66 1.36 5.45
C MET A 299 -38.44 0.75 6.64
N GLY A 300 -37.75 0.31 7.70
CA GLY A 300 -38.37 -0.09 8.97
C GLY A 300 -39.29 -1.31 8.91
N GLN A 301 -39.17 -2.14 7.88
CA GLN A 301 -40.08 -3.26 7.60
C GLN A 301 -39.77 -4.47 8.51
N SER A 302 -40.72 -4.84 9.38
CA SER A 302 -40.72 -5.98 10.33
C SER A 302 -39.87 -5.82 11.62
N ARG A 303 -40.37 -4.99 12.56
CA ARG A 303 -39.69 -4.71 13.85
C ARG A 303 -39.97 -5.69 15.00
N SER A 304 -40.85 -6.69 14.87
CA SER A 304 -41.35 -7.41 16.06
C SER A 304 -40.74 -8.79 16.37
N LEU A 305 -40.10 -9.47 15.41
CA LEU A 305 -39.59 -10.85 15.62
C LEU A 305 -38.08 -11.05 15.34
N GLN A 306 -37.40 -10.09 14.67
CA GLN A 306 -35.99 -10.26 14.29
C GLN A 306 -34.99 -9.95 15.42
N TRP A 307 -35.29 -9.03 16.34
CA TRP A 307 -34.31 -8.60 17.36
C TRP A 307 -33.79 -9.73 18.23
N ARG A 308 -34.65 -10.71 18.60
CA ARG A 308 -34.30 -11.85 19.45
C ARG A 308 -33.28 -12.81 18.80
N CYS A 309 -33.07 -12.71 17.48
CA CYS A 309 -32.19 -13.57 16.69
C CYS A 309 -30.83 -12.94 16.31
N ILE A 310 -30.63 -11.66 16.62
CA ILE A 310 -29.42 -10.89 16.23
C ILE A 310 -28.29 -11.20 17.23
N PHE A 311 -27.07 -11.44 16.72
CA PHE A 311 -25.88 -11.83 17.51
C PHE A 311 -26.00 -13.15 18.29
N LEU A 312 -26.71 -14.15 17.73
CA LEU A 312 -26.85 -15.46 18.38
C LEU A 312 -25.51 -16.23 18.43
N PRO A 313 -25.24 -17.02 19.50
CA PRO A 313 -24.10 -17.95 19.53
C PRO A 313 -24.08 -18.95 18.36
N GLY A 314 -25.24 -19.22 17.74
CA GLY A 314 -25.33 -20.02 16.51
C GLY A 314 -24.54 -19.44 15.34
N ASN A 315 -24.47 -18.10 15.22
CA ASN A 315 -23.62 -17.43 14.23
C ASN A 315 -22.13 -17.52 14.60
N GLY A 316 -21.81 -17.79 15.88
CA GLY A 316 -20.45 -18.01 16.35
C GLY A 316 -19.77 -19.20 15.68
N SER A 317 -20.51 -20.27 15.33
CA SER A 317 -19.94 -21.41 14.61
C SER A 317 -19.45 -21.05 13.21
N PHE A 318 -20.13 -20.13 12.52
CA PHE A 318 -19.66 -19.61 11.23
C PHE A 318 -18.31 -18.89 11.39
N PHE A 319 -18.17 -18.05 12.42
CA PHE A 319 -16.93 -17.33 12.68
C PHE A 319 -15.76 -18.24 13.11
N VAL A 320 -16.04 -19.30 13.88
CA VAL A 320 -15.03 -20.32 14.20
C VAL A 320 -14.51 -20.97 12.93
N ASN A 321 -15.41 -21.45 12.06
CA ASN A 321 -15.02 -22.08 10.80
C ASN A 321 -14.24 -21.10 9.91
N TYR A 322 -14.71 -19.86 9.80
CA TYR A 322 -14.05 -18.81 9.04
C TYR A 322 -12.62 -18.55 9.54
N ILE A 323 -12.40 -18.44 10.86
CA ILE A 323 -11.07 -18.22 11.43
C ILE A 323 -10.17 -19.44 11.24
N ILE A 324 -10.69 -20.66 11.38
CA ILE A 324 -9.91 -21.88 11.09
C ILE A 324 -9.46 -21.89 9.62
N THR A 325 -10.37 -21.59 8.69
CA THR A 325 -10.06 -21.49 7.27
C THR A 325 -9.03 -20.38 7.00
N ALA A 326 -9.18 -19.20 7.61
CA ALA A 326 -8.22 -18.11 7.47
C ALA A 326 -6.85 -18.46 8.08
N ALA A 327 -6.81 -19.18 9.20
CA ALA A 327 -5.60 -19.60 9.90
C ALA A 327 -4.78 -20.59 9.06
N PHE A 328 -5.41 -21.61 8.48
CA PHE A 328 -4.69 -22.60 7.69
C PHE A 328 -4.60 -22.22 6.22
N ILE A 329 -5.74 -22.07 5.54
CA ILE A 329 -5.77 -21.83 4.09
C ILE A 329 -5.33 -20.41 3.78
N GLY A 330 -5.80 -19.41 4.54
CA GLY A 330 -5.42 -18.01 4.33
C GLY A 330 -3.91 -17.79 4.44
N THR A 331 -3.30 -18.19 5.57
CA THR A 331 -1.86 -18.02 5.76
C THR A 331 -1.02 -18.87 4.80
N ALA A 332 -1.48 -20.07 4.41
CA ALA A 332 -0.79 -20.88 3.39
C ALA A 332 -0.81 -20.21 2.00
N LEU A 333 -1.93 -19.61 1.60
CA LEU A 333 -2.03 -18.89 0.33
C LEU A 333 -1.16 -17.61 0.32
N GLU A 334 -1.03 -16.94 1.47
CA GLU A 334 -0.13 -15.79 1.65
C GLU A 334 1.34 -16.20 1.60
N LEU A 335 1.71 -17.35 2.16
CA LEU A 335 3.07 -17.88 2.07
C LEU A 335 3.43 -18.26 0.62
N LEU A 336 2.49 -18.87 -0.10
CA LEU A 336 2.65 -19.25 -1.50
C LEU A 336 2.52 -18.07 -2.47
N ARG A 337 2.03 -16.92 -2.01
CA ARG A 337 1.81 -15.71 -2.82
C ARG A 337 0.97 -16.00 -4.07
N VAL A 338 -0.10 -16.77 -3.90
CA VAL A 338 -0.93 -17.24 -5.01
C VAL A 338 -1.49 -16.09 -5.86
N PRO A 339 -2.03 -14.99 -5.28
CA PRO A 339 -2.49 -13.85 -6.09
C PRO A 339 -1.39 -13.24 -6.95
N GLU A 340 -0.19 -13.05 -6.39
CA GLU A 340 0.95 -12.50 -7.11
C GLU A 340 1.46 -13.45 -8.20
N LEU A 341 1.45 -14.76 -7.93
CA LEU A 341 1.83 -15.79 -8.89
C LEU A 341 0.87 -15.84 -10.09
N ILE A 342 -0.44 -15.66 -9.86
CA ILE A 342 -1.45 -15.57 -10.92
C ILE A 342 -1.20 -14.33 -11.79
N VAL A 343 -0.99 -13.16 -11.17
CA VAL A 343 -0.71 -11.90 -11.90
C VAL A 343 0.59 -12.03 -12.71
N TYR A 344 1.62 -12.62 -12.12
CA TYR A 344 2.87 -12.92 -12.80
C TYR A 344 2.66 -13.85 -13.99
N GLY A 345 1.91 -14.95 -13.81
CA GLY A 345 1.58 -15.89 -14.88
C GLY A 345 0.82 -15.23 -16.04
N VAL A 346 -0.19 -14.41 -15.73
CA VAL A 346 -0.94 -13.66 -16.75
C VAL A 346 -0.04 -12.67 -17.49
N ARG A 347 0.82 -11.92 -16.79
CA ARG A 347 1.80 -11.01 -17.43
C ARG A 347 2.78 -11.76 -18.32
N LEU A 348 3.22 -12.94 -17.91
CA LEU A 348 4.12 -13.78 -18.70
C LEU A 348 3.45 -14.30 -19.99
N LEU A 349 2.16 -14.63 -19.93
CA LEU A 349 1.36 -15.01 -21.10
C LEU A 349 1.11 -13.85 -22.06
N LEU A 350 0.98 -12.62 -21.54
CA LEU A 350 0.76 -11.40 -22.33
C LEU A 350 2.05 -10.77 -22.88
N ALA A 351 3.22 -11.19 -22.40
CA ALA A 351 4.52 -10.67 -22.83
C ALA A 351 4.79 -11.02 -24.31
N ARG A 352 5.18 -10.01 -25.09
CA ARG A 352 5.34 -10.08 -26.55
C ARG A 352 6.70 -10.60 -26.99
N SER A 353 7.73 -10.38 -26.19
CA SER A 353 9.12 -10.71 -26.51
C SER A 353 9.84 -11.42 -25.37
N MET A 354 10.94 -12.11 -25.69
CA MET A 354 11.81 -12.74 -24.67
C MET A 354 12.39 -11.70 -23.70
N ALA A 355 12.68 -10.49 -24.20
CA ALA A 355 13.12 -9.36 -23.40
C ALA A 355 12.04 -8.88 -22.42
N GLU A 356 10.79 -8.75 -22.87
CA GLU A 356 9.67 -8.43 -21.98
C GLU A 356 9.47 -9.53 -20.91
N ARG A 357 9.66 -10.81 -21.24
CA ARG A 357 9.60 -11.90 -20.24
C ARG A 357 10.70 -11.81 -19.19
N ALA A 358 11.90 -11.38 -19.58
CA ALA A 358 12.98 -11.12 -18.63
C ALA A 358 12.70 -9.89 -17.76
N ALA A 359 12.16 -8.82 -18.34
CA ALA A 359 11.71 -7.65 -17.60
C ALA A 359 10.57 -7.99 -16.62
N VAL A 360 9.59 -8.80 -17.04
CA VAL A 360 8.51 -9.30 -16.16
C VAL A 360 9.08 -10.10 -14.99
N ARG A 361 10.11 -10.94 -15.21
CA ARG A 361 10.81 -11.69 -14.14
C ARG A 361 11.52 -10.78 -13.14
N LYS A 362 12.20 -9.72 -13.61
CA LYS A 362 12.83 -8.72 -12.73
C LYS A 362 11.78 -7.89 -11.97
N ALA A 363 10.66 -7.58 -12.61
CA ALA A 363 9.55 -6.83 -12.04
C ALA A 363 8.66 -7.64 -11.07
N VAL A 364 9.07 -8.86 -10.67
CA VAL A 364 8.40 -9.68 -9.65
C VAL A 364 8.68 -9.19 -8.23
N LEU A 365 9.67 -8.33 -8.02
CA LEU A 365 9.84 -7.66 -6.73
C LEU A 365 8.64 -6.74 -6.50
N TRP A 366 7.70 -7.21 -5.68
CA TRP A 366 6.55 -6.44 -5.24
C TRP A 366 6.88 -5.76 -3.93
N ASP A 367 6.32 -4.57 -3.73
CA ASP A 367 6.29 -3.94 -2.41
C ASP A 367 5.30 -4.67 -1.50
N PHE A 368 5.65 -4.80 -0.23
CA PHE A 368 4.74 -5.37 0.76
C PHE A 368 3.51 -4.46 0.92
N GLN A 369 2.34 -4.96 0.54
CA GLN A 369 1.08 -4.22 0.59
C GLN A 369 0.54 -4.09 2.02
N TYR A 370 1.18 -3.20 2.79
CA TYR A 370 0.92 -3.03 4.22
C TYR A 370 -0.56 -2.76 4.52
N GLY A 371 -1.20 -1.87 3.76
CA GLY A 371 -2.58 -1.45 4.01
C GLY A 371 -3.61 -2.61 3.99
N ILE A 372 -3.53 -3.48 2.97
CA ILE A 372 -4.48 -4.59 2.81
C ILE A 372 -4.22 -5.68 3.85
N GLN A 373 -2.96 -6.11 3.97
CA GLN A 373 -2.56 -7.19 4.88
C GLN A 373 -2.92 -6.85 6.33
N TYR A 374 -2.68 -5.60 6.72
CA TYR A 374 -2.98 -5.13 8.06
C TYR A 374 -4.49 -5.01 8.31
N ALA A 375 -5.29 -4.60 7.32
CA ALA A 375 -6.75 -4.57 7.43
C ALA A 375 -7.37 -5.97 7.63
N TRP A 376 -6.88 -6.99 6.93
CA TRP A 376 -7.32 -8.38 7.12
C TRP A 376 -6.98 -8.90 8.51
N MET A 377 -5.75 -8.68 8.98
CA MET A 377 -5.36 -9.07 10.34
C MET A 377 -6.21 -8.37 11.40
N LEU A 378 -6.46 -7.06 11.25
CA LEU A 378 -7.33 -6.29 12.14
C LEU A 378 -8.77 -6.80 12.12
N CYS A 379 -9.28 -7.24 10.97
CA CYS A 379 -10.61 -7.84 10.87
C CYS A 379 -10.71 -9.15 11.66
N ILE A 380 -9.72 -10.05 11.54
CA ILE A 380 -9.69 -11.29 12.33
C ILE A 380 -9.61 -10.98 13.83
N ILE A 381 -8.75 -10.05 14.23
CA ILE A 381 -8.68 -9.58 15.63
C ILE A 381 -10.04 -9.03 16.09
N ALA A 382 -10.71 -8.24 15.25
CA ALA A 382 -12.02 -7.67 15.58
C ALA A 382 -13.09 -8.76 15.77
N ILE A 383 -13.11 -9.80 14.91
CA ILE A 383 -13.99 -10.95 15.05
C ILE A 383 -13.67 -11.71 16.34
N THR A 384 -12.39 -12.01 16.60
CA THR A 384 -11.95 -12.75 17.78
C THR A 384 -12.32 -12.03 19.08
N VAL A 385 -12.08 -10.73 19.16
CA VAL A 385 -12.45 -9.91 20.32
C VAL A 385 -13.97 -9.86 20.46
N SER A 386 -14.71 -9.56 19.39
CA SER A 386 -16.17 -9.37 19.42
C SER A 386 -16.95 -10.63 19.79
N TYR A 387 -16.45 -11.81 19.42
CA TYR A 387 -17.09 -13.10 19.67
C TYR A 387 -16.46 -13.91 20.81
N SER A 388 -15.45 -13.36 21.51
CA SER A 388 -14.77 -14.03 22.64
C SER A 388 -15.71 -14.48 23.76
N ILE A 389 -16.70 -13.67 24.13
CA ILE A 389 -17.67 -13.98 25.20
C ILE A 389 -18.82 -14.88 24.69
N PRO A 390 -19.50 -14.57 23.55
CA PRO A 390 -20.57 -15.43 23.03
C PRO A 390 -20.12 -16.83 22.61
N CYS A 391 -18.89 -16.96 22.08
CA CYS A 391 -18.33 -18.23 21.61
C CYS A 391 -16.82 -18.30 21.95
N PRO A 392 -16.44 -18.80 23.14
CA PRO A 392 -15.05 -18.79 23.60
C PRO A 392 -14.12 -19.64 22.75
N LEU A 393 -14.66 -20.58 21.95
CA LEU A 393 -13.89 -21.39 21.00
C LEU A 393 -13.20 -20.54 19.91
N VAL A 394 -13.69 -19.33 19.65
CA VAL A 394 -13.05 -18.41 18.69
C VAL A 394 -11.66 -17.96 19.15
N CYS A 395 -11.45 -17.78 20.46
CA CYS A 395 -10.18 -17.29 21.02
C CYS A 395 -8.95 -18.17 20.71
N PRO A 396 -8.95 -19.49 20.96
CA PRO A 396 -7.77 -20.33 20.66
C PRO A 396 -7.44 -20.36 19.17
N PHE A 397 -8.45 -20.41 18.28
CA PHE A 397 -8.22 -20.37 16.84
C PHE A 397 -7.78 -18.99 16.35
N GLY A 398 -8.25 -17.90 16.99
CA GLY A 398 -7.74 -16.55 16.73
C GLY A 398 -6.28 -16.40 17.14
N LEU A 399 -5.86 -16.96 18.28
CA LEU A 399 -4.45 -16.99 18.68
C LEU A 399 -3.61 -17.82 17.70
N LEU A 400 -4.12 -18.98 17.26
CA LEU A 400 -3.46 -19.80 16.26
C LEU A 400 -3.26 -19.03 14.94
N TYR A 401 -4.29 -18.31 14.47
CA TYR A 401 -4.17 -17.44 13.30
C TYR A 401 -3.05 -16.42 13.48
N LEU A 402 -3.00 -15.71 14.62
CA LEU A 402 -1.96 -14.70 14.87
C LEU A 402 -0.55 -15.29 14.91
N ALA A 403 -0.39 -16.50 15.49
CA ALA A 403 0.89 -17.18 15.53
C ALA A 403 1.38 -17.60 14.12
N LEU A 404 0.49 -18.20 13.32
CA LEU A 404 0.79 -18.59 11.94
C LEU A 404 1.06 -17.35 11.08
N LYS A 405 0.22 -16.32 11.19
CA LYS A 405 0.38 -15.05 10.49
C LYS A 405 1.72 -14.39 10.81
N HIS A 406 2.13 -14.38 12.08
CA HIS A 406 3.43 -13.85 12.49
C HIS A 406 4.59 -14.62 11.85
N ALA A 407 4.54 -15.96 11.81
CA ALA A 407 5.57 -16.77 11.19
C ALA A 407 5.67 -16.54 9.67
N VAL A 408 4.52 -16.50 8.99
CA VAL A 408 4.45 -16.27 7.53
C VAL A 408 4.90 -14.87 7.15
N ASP A 409 4.40 -13.84 7.83
CA ASP A 409 4.77 -12.44 7.55
C ASP A 409 6.25 -12.20 7.82
N ARG A 410 6.80 -12.79 8.89
CA ARG A 410 8.23 -12.71 9.19
C ARG A 410 9.06 -13.27 8.03
N TYR A 411 8.74 -14.48 7.56
CA TYR A 411 9.45 -15.10 6.45
C TYR A 411 9.36 -14.25 5.17
N ASN A 412 8.15 -13.85 4.82
CA ASN A 412 7.88 -13.07 3.62
C ASN A 412 8.59 -11.71 3.61
N ILE A 413 8.60 -11.00 4.73
CA ILE A 413 9.26 -9.68 4.85
C ILE A 413 10.78 -9.81 4.76
N PHE A 414 11.38 -10.85 5.33
CA PHE A 414 12.85 -11.01 5.31
C PHE A 414 13.40 -11.46 3.95
N PHE A 415 12.71 -12.35 3.24
CA PHE A 415 13.29 -13.01 2.07
C PHE A 415 12.70 -12.59 0.73
N VAL A 416 11.52 -11.97 0.70
CA VAL A 416 10.74 -11.85 -0.53
C VAL A 416 10.39 -10.40 -0.88
N TYR A 417 10.00 -9.60 0.10
CA TYR A 417 9.52 -8.24 -0.13
C TYR A 417 10.64 -7.20 -0.07
N SER A 418 10.51 -6.16 -0.91
CA SER A 418 11.37 -4.97 -0.82
C SER A 418 11.02 -4.12 0.41
N PRO A 419 11.99 -3.43 1.04
CA PRO A 419 11.70 -2.51 2.14
C PRO A 419 10.72 -1.41 1.72
N SER A 420 9.65 -1.23 2.49
CA SER A 420 8.68 -0.14 2.29
C SER A 420 8.87 0.96 3.35
N CYS A 421 9.04 2.19 2.89
CA CYS A 421 9.24 3.36 3.77
C CYS A 421 7.89 3.90 4.24
N ILE A 422 7.38 3.37 5.36
CA ILE A 422 6.06 3.69 5.91
C ILE A 422 6.21 4.38 7.27
N ASP A 423 5.52 5.50 7.48
CA ASP A 423 5.55 6.21 8.76
C ASP A 423 4.77 5.47 9.87
N LYS A 424 5.19 5.68 11.12
CA LYS A 424 4.68 5.00 12.32
C LYS A 424 3.21 5.31 12.66
N TYR A 425 2.61 6.34 12.08
CA TYR A 425 1.26 6.79 12.46
C TYR A 425 0.16 5.77 12.12
N ILE A 426 0.40 4.87 11.16
CA ILE A 426 -0.54 3.81 10.78
C ILE A 426 -0.86 2.91 11.99
N HIS A 427 0.14 2.63 12.83
CA HIS A 427 -0.04 1.80 14.03
C HIS A 427 -0.96 2.44 15.09
N ASP A 428 -0.95 3.78 15.24
CA ASP A 428 -1.85 4.47 16.18
C ASP A 428 -3.32 4.32 15.74
N SER A 429 -3.56 4.29 14.42
CA SER A 429 -4.88 4.05 13.86
C SER A 429 -5.34 2.60 14.07
N ALA A 430 -4.46 1.63 13.86
CA ALA A 430 -4.76 0.23 14.16
C ALA A 430 -5.06 -0.03 15.64
N ALA A 431 -4.31 0.57 16.55
CA ALA A 431 -4.61 0.51 17.98
C ALA A 431 -6.02 1.06 18.27
N THR A 432 -6.43 2.12 17.57
CA THR A 432 -7.78 2.68 17.66
C THR A 432 -8.85 1.71 17.13
N PHE A 433 -8.58 0.96 16.06
CA PHE A 433 -9.47 -0.08 15.55
C PHE A 433 -9.65 -1.26 16.50
N VAL A 434 -8.58 -1.70 17.17
CA VAL A 434 -8.69 -2.72 18.22
C VAL A 434 -9.57 -2.23 19.37
N LEU A 435 -9.47 -0.95 19.74
CA LEU A 435 -10.38 -0.35 20.74
C LEU A 435 -11.83 -0.35 20.27
N TRP A 436 -12.10 -0.05 18.99
CA TRP A 436 -13.44 -0.18 18.41
C TRP A 436 -13.98 -1.61 18.49
N ALA A 437 -13.14 -2.63 18.28
CA ALA A 437 -13.54 -4.02 18.46
C ALA A 437 -13.93 -4.36 19.91
N VAL A 438 -13.24 -3.79 20.91
CA VAL A 438 -13.60 -3.95 22.32
C VAL A 438 -14.93 -3.26 22.64
N ILE A 439 -15.17 -2.06 22.08
CA ILE A 439 -16.47 -1.37 22.21
C ILE A 439 -17.57 -2.21 21.56
N LEU A 440 -17.31 -2.80 20.40
CA LEU A 440 -18.24 -3.68 19.69
C LEU A 440 -18.56 -4.94 20.52
N LEU A 441 -17.56 -5.57 21.17
CA LEU A 441 -17.78 -6.66 22.12
C LEU A 441 -18.73 -6.24 23.25
N GLN A 442 -18.48 -5.11 23.90
CA GLN A 442 -19.31 -4.63 25.01
C GLN A 442 -20.74 -4.31 24.55
N PHE A 443 -20.87 -3.72 23.37
CA PHE A 443 -22.17 -3.48 22.74
C PHE A 443 -22.91 -4.81 22.50
N ASN A 444 -22.24 -5.82 21.96
CA ASN A 444 -22.83 -7.15 21.74
C ASN A 444 -23.29 -7.81 23.05
N VAL A 445 -22.52 -7.68 24.14
CA VAL A 445 -22.88 -8.22 25.46
C VAL A 445 -24.11 -7.51 26.05
N VAL A 446 -24.16 -6.17 25.96
CA VAL A 446 -25.33 -5.39 26.41
C VAL A 446 -26.57 -5.78 25.61
N PHE A 447 -26.43 -5.89 24.29
CA PHE A 447 -27.53 -6.28 23.41
C PHE A 447 -28.03 -7.70 23.72
N PHE A 448 -27.12 -8.66 23.89
CA PHE A 448 -27.44 -10.04 24.23
C PHE A 448 -28.15 -10.17 25.58
N THR A 449 -27.63 -9.50 26.61
CA THR A 449 -28.21 -9.54 27.97
C THR A 449 -29.55 -8.81 28.06
N GLY A 450 -29.70 -7.69 27.32
CA GLY A 450 -30.94 -6.92 27.26
C GLY A 450 -32.09 -7.62 26.52
N LEU A 451 -31.79 -8.45 25.52
CA LEU A 451 -32.82 -9.20 24.78
C LEU A 451 -33.22 -10.53 25.42
N ARG A 452 -32.30 -11.18 26.15
CA ARG A 452 -32.55 -12.50 26.76
C ARG A 452 -33.06 -12.41 28.18
N THR A 453 -32.78 -11.34 28.90
CA THR A 453 -33.32 -11.17 30.25
C THR A 453 -34.67 -10.48 30.18
N GLU A 454 -35.73 -11.12 30.64
CA GLU A 454 -37.02 -10.45 30.85
C GLU A 454 -36.94 -9.62 32.14
N GLY A 455 -36.31 -8.44 32.07
CA GLY A 455 -36.19 -7.47 33.16
C GLY A 455 -34.79 -6.88 33.36
N PHE A 456 -34.67 -5.94 34.29
CA PHE A 456 -33.39 -5.34 34.68
C PHE A 456 -32.56 -6.32 35.53
N SER A 457 -31.87 -7.27 34.89
CA SER A 457 -30.91 -8.11 35.60
C SER A 457 -29.69 -7.29 36.05
N PRO A 458 -29.07 -7.66 37.19
CA PRO A 458 -27.83 -7.02 37.65
C PRO A 458 -26.70 -7.14 36.61
N VAL A 459 -26.69 -8.22 35.82
CA VAL A 459 -25.73 -8.43 34.73
C VAL A 459 -25.92 -7.40 33.60
N PHE A 460 -27.17 -7.14 33.19
CA PHE A 460 -27.47 -6.11 32.18
C PHE A 460 -27.06 -4.71 32.66
N ILE A 461 -27.38 -4.35 33.91
CA ILE A 461 -26.98 -3.07 34.51
C ILE A 461 -25.46 -2.93 34.52
N PHE A 462 -24.75 -3.97 34.97
CA PHE A 462 -23.29 -3.99 34.98
C PHE A 462 -22.69 -3.81 33.57
N SER A 463 -23.20 -4.53 32.57
CA SER A 463 -22.74 -4.39 31.17
C SER A 463 -22.99 -3.00 30.60
N CYS A 464 -24.14 -2.38 30.90
CA CYS A 464 -24.46 -1.01 30.49
C CYS A 464 -23.52 0.02 31.15
N VAL A 465 -23.25 -0.13 32.46
CA VAL A 465 -22.30 0.74 33.17
C VAL A 465 -20.89 0.57 32.62
N ALA A 466 -20.45 -0.66 32.34
CA ALA A 466 -19.16 -0.94 31.74
C ALA A 466 -19.01 -0.29 30.35
N LEU A 467 -20.04 -0.40 29.48
CA LEU A 467 -20.08 0.25 28.17
C LEU A 467 -20.05 1.78 28.31
N PHE A 468 -20.79 2.35 29.25
CA PHE A 468 -20.81 3.80 29.46
C PHE A 468 -19.44 4.31 29.92
N ILE A 469 -18.78 3.61 30.85
CA ILE A 469 -17.44 3.97 31.32
C ILE A 469 -16.42 3.92 30.17
N THR A 470 -16.42 2.86 29.35
CA THR A 470 -15.47 2.77 28.23
C THR A 470 -15.73 3.83 27.17
N LEU A 471 -16.99 4.15 26.86
CA LEU A 471 -17.33 5.26 25.96
C LEU A 471 -16.89 6.61 26.53
N MET A 472 -17.02 6.84 27.84
CA MET A 472 -16.50 8.04 28.48
C MET A 472 -14.97 8.13 28.43
N ILE A 473 -14.26 7.01 28.67
CA ILE A 473 -12.79 6.97 28.54
C ILE A 473 -12.38 7.24 27.09
N TYR A 474 -13.09 6.67 26.12
CA TYR A 474 -12.83 6.87 24.68
C TYR A 474 -13.12 8.32 24.26
N ALA A 475 -14.25 8.88 24.66
CA ALA A 475 -14.61 10.28 24.42
C ALA A 475 -13.62 11.23 25.11
N GLY A 476 -13.14 10.90 26.31
CA GLY A 476 -12.08 11.63 27.01
C GLY A 476 -10.73 11.57 26.29
N ARG A 477 -10.38 10.42 25.71
CA ARG A 477 -9.19 10.26 24.86
C ARG A 477 -9.26 11.15 23.62
N ILE A 478 -10.42 11.21 22.94
CA ILE A 478 -10.61 12.02 21.74
C ILE A 478 -10.66 13.51 22.07
N SER A 479 -11.49 13.90 23.03
CA SER A 479 -11.87 15.29 23.27
C SER A 479 -10.81 16.07 24.06
N PHE A 480 -10.19 15.43 25.04
CA PHE A 480 -9.25 16.11 25.94
C PHE A 480 -7.80 15.64 25.80
N GLY A 481 -7.55 14.59 25.01
CA GLY A 481 -6.20 14.02 24.90
C GLY A 481 -5.63 13.61 26.26
N TRP A 482 -6.45 13.27 27.25
CA TRP A 482 -6.02 12.95 28.62
C TRP A 482 -4.96 11.84 28.67
N LEU A 483 -4.99 10.93 27.69
CA LEU A 483 -4.05 9.82 27.53
C LEU A 483 -2.93 10.11 26.51
N ARG A 484 -2.77 11.36 26.05
CA ARG A 484 -1.72 11.75 25.09
C ARG A 484 -0.31 11.59 25.69
N HIS A 485 -0.19 11.63 27.02
CA HIS A 485 1.03 11.32 27.77
C HIS A 485 1.36 9.82 27.86
N LEU A 486 0.39 8.92 27.62
CA LEU A 486 0.62 7.47 27.55
C LEU A 486 0.84 6.97 26.13
N LYS A 487 0.86 7.85 25.12
CA LYS A 487 1.49 7.48 23.84
C LYS A 487 2.93 7.12 24.19
N PRO A 488 3.45 5.95 23.75
CA PRO A 488 4.86 5.66 23.94
C PRO A 488 5.62 6.89 23.48
N ALA A 489 6.48 7.41 24.37
CA ALA A 489 7.22 8.64 24.14
C ALA A 489 7.63 8.66 22.67
N LYS A 490 7.40 9.79 21.98
CA LYS A 490 8.07 10.04 20.70
C LYS A 490 9.48 9.52 20.89
N TYR A 491 9.85 8.43 20.21
CA TYR A 491 11.21 7.93 20.27
C TYR A 491 12.01 9.12 19.76
N LYS A 492 12.59 9.85 20.72
CA LYS A 492 13.51 10.93 20.48
C LYS A 492 14.54 10.29 19.57
N SER A 493 14.87 10.93 18.45
CA SER A 493 15.99 10.48 17.62
C SER A 493 17.30 10.72 18.39
N GLU A 494 17.46 10.07 19.53
CA GLU A 494 18.69 10.01 20.32
C GLU A 494 19.56 8.83 19.86
N GLY A 495 19.35 8.33 18.64
CA GLY A 495 20.16 7.28 18.02
C GLY A 495 21.42 7.77 17.31
N VAL A 496 21.66 9.08 17.18
CA VAL A 496 22.86 9.60 16.49
C VAL A 496 23.91 10.16 17.46
N GLN A 497 23.70 10.07 18.77
CA GLN A 497 24.66 10.60 19.77
C GLN A 497 25.15 9.59 20.82
N LYS A 498 24.71 8.33 20.79
CA LYS A 498 25.15 7.32 21.77
C LYS A 498 26.09 6.23 21.25
N GLU A 499 26.16 5.98 19.94
CA GLU A 499 27.16 5.03 19.41
C GLU A 499 28.59 5.62 19.32
N GLY A 500 28.74 6.94 19.46
CA GLY A 500 30.06 7.61 19.46
C GLY A 500 30.79 7.65 20.80
N LYS A 501 30.28 7.00 21.86
CA LYS A 501 30.92 7.04 23.20
C LYS A 501 31.10 5.70 23.91
N GLU A 502 30.53 4.60 23.39
CA GLU A 502 30.78 3.25 23.93
C GLU A 502 31.90 2.51 23.19
N PHE A 503 32.48 3.10 22.13
CA PHE A 503 33.60 2.50 21.40
C PHE A 503 35.00 2.96 21.88
N GLU A 504 35.11 3.96 22.75
CA GLU A 504 36.43 4.46 23.21
C GLU A 504 37.00 3.74 24.46
N THR A 505 36.37 2.65 24.95
CA THR A 505 36.81 2.00 26.21
C THR A 505 37.22 0.53 26.11
N PHE A 506 37.42 -0.01 24.90
CA PHE A 506 37.82 -1.43 24.76
C PHE A 506 39.14 -1.68 24.00
N ASP A 507 39.78 -0.65 23.44
CA ASP A 507 41.09 -0.79 22.77
C ASP A 507 42.24 -0.57 23.75
N ALA A 508 42.51 -1.59 24.58
CA ALA A 508 43.77 -1.70 25.29
C ALA A 508 44.11 -3.17 25.58
N PHE A 509 44.33 -4.00 24.56
CA PHE A 509 45.22 -5.17 24.65
C PHE A 509 45.52 -5.79 23.27
N GLY A 510 46.79 -5.70 22.84
CA GLY A 510 47.51 -6.80 22.18
C GLY A 510 47.38 -6.99 20.66
N ASN A 511 48.46 -6.63 19.94
CA ASN A 511 48.78 -6.94 18.53
C ASN A 511 48.72 -8.44 18.17
N GLU A 512 48.38 -8.77 16.91
CA GLU A 512 49.27 -9.44 15.93
C GLU A 512 48.60 -9.58 14.53
N ASP A 513 49.34 -9.13 13.52
CA ASP A 513 49.40 -9.46 12.07
C ASP A 513 48.28 -9.16 11.03
N LEU A 514 48.73 -8.43 9.98
CA LEU A 514 48.12 -7.95 8.71
C LEU A 514 47.59 -9.04 7.73
N PRO A 515 46.92 -8.73 6.57
CA PRO A 515 46.73 -7.40 5.93
C PRO A 515 45.31 -7.00 5.47
N THR A 516 45.11 -5.68 5.51
CA THR A 516 44.45 -4.77 4.55
C THR A 516 43.54 -5.33 3.45
N GLU A 517 42.23 -5.13 3.59
CA GLU A 517 41.31 -4.88 2.47
C GLU A 517 40.56 -3.56 2.74
N GLU A 518 40.71 -2.62 1.81
CA GLU A 518 40.02 -1.33 1.82
C GLU A 518 38.53 -1.54 1.49
N GLY A 519 37.69 -1.64 2.53
CA GLY A 519 36.24 -1.57 2.43
C GLY A 519 35.76 -0.15 2.72
N SER A 520 35.26 0.53 1.69
CA SER A 520 34.64 1.85 1.71
C SER A 520 33.54 1.98 2.78
N GLN A 521 33.73 2.89 3.74
CA GLN A 521 32.66 3.37 4.63
C GLN A 521 31.60 4.10 3.79
N GLU A 522 30.40 3.53 3.67
CA GLU A 522 29.23 4.23 3.14
C GLU A 522 28.87 5.41 4.07
N VAL A 523 29.20 6.61 3.60
CA VAL A 523 28.68 7.86 4.15
C VAL A 523 27.17 7.89 3.88
N TYR A 524 26.34 7.98 4.93
CA TYR A 524 24.91 8.28 4.79
C TYR A 524 24.75 9.70 4.23
N ILE A 525 24.83 9.84 2.90
CA ILE A 525 24.50 11.05 2.17
C ILE A 525 22.98 11.21 2.29
N SER A 526 22.54 12.25 3.00
CA SER A 526 21.12 12.63 3.01
C SER A 526 20.68 12.87 1.58
N ARG A 527 19.86 11.96 1.02
CA ARG A 527 19.36 12.08 -0.34
C ARG A 527 18.65 13.43 -0.50
N PRO A 528 18.88 14.15 -1.62
CA PRO A 528 18.22 15.43 -1.84
C PRO A 528 16.70 15.23 -1.89
N PHE A 529 15.94 16.23 -1.42
CA PHE A 529 14.49 16.35 -1.59
C PHE A 529 14.13 16.78 -3.03
N VAL A 530 14.73 16.10 -4.01
CA VAL A 530 14.47 16.25 -5.43
C VAL A 530 14.16 14.87 -5.98
N ALA A 531 13.19 14.80 -6.89
CA ALA A 531 12.90 13.55 -7.56
C ALA A 531 14.12 13.06 -8.36
N ASN A 532 14.45 11.77 -8.22
CA ASN A 532 15.63 11.15 -8.83
C ASN A 532 15.74 11.40 -10.35
N VAL A 533 14.61 11.54 -11.06
CA VAL A 533 14.59 11.78 -12.51
C VAL A 533 15.14 13.16 -12.88
N LEU A 534 15.11 14.13 -11.96
CA LEU A 534 15.69 15.45 -12.17
C LEU A 534 17.20 15.48 -11.88
N THR A 535 17.68 14.67 -10.94
CA THR A 535 19.09 14.63 -10.51
C THR A 535 19.97 13.72 -11.35
N LYS A 536 19.40 12.75 -12.07
CA LYS A 536 20.16 11.87 -12.97
C LYS A 536 20.64 12.63 -14.21
N ASP A 537 21.92 12.49 -14.52
CA ASP A 537 22.46 12.85 -15.82
C ASP A 537 22.12 11.74 -16.81
N LEU A 538 21.26 12.06 -17.78
CA LEU A 538 20.78 11.12 -18.80
C LEU A 538 21.91 10.66 -19.75
N SER A 539 23.08 11.31 -19.68
CA SER A 539 24.30 11.02 -20.44
C SER A 539 25.24 10.02 -19.77
N GLU A 540 25.10 9.74 -18.48
CA GLU A 540 25.87 8.70 -17.81
C GLU A 540 25.24 7.35 -18.14
N GLU A 541 26.00 6.48 -18.83
CA GLU A 541 25.71 5.04 -18.76
C GLU A 541 25.74 4.66 -17.27
N PRO A 542 24.81 3.84 -16.78
CA PRO A 542 24.77 3.53 -15.36
C PRO A 542 26.14 3.03 -14.91
N GLU A 543 26.71 3.65 -13.88
CA GLU A 543 27.72 2.99 -13.05
C GLU A 543 27.22 1.57 -12.81
N GLN A 544 28.09 0.60 -13.09
CA GLN A 544 27.88 -0.81 -12.77
C GLN A 544 27.20 -0.87 -11.40
N GLY A 545 26.03 -1.54 -11.37
CA GLY A 545 25.20 -1.59 -10.18
C GLY A 545 26.05 -1.79 -8.94
N GLY A 546 26.01 -0.80 -8.03
CA GLY A 546 26.38 -1.05 -6.66
C GLY A 546 25.67 -2.32 -6.23
N GLU A 547 26.46 -3.26 -5.72
CA GLU A 547 26.07 -4.56 -5.20
C GLU A 547 24.57 -4.64 -4.91
N ALA A 548 23.83 -5.18 -5.88
CA ALA A 548 22.90 -6.22 -5.47
C ALA A 548 23.79 -7.26 -4.79
N ASP A 549 23.70 -7.35 -3.46
CA ASP A 549 24.22 -8.47 -2.70
C ASP A 549 24.01 -9.72 -3.54
N ALA A 550 25.09 -10.20 -4.14
CA ALA A 550 25.12 -11.54 -4.66
C ALA A 550 24.72 -12.40 -3.46
N PRO A 551 23.74 -13.31 -3.58
CA PRO A 551 23.62 -14.34 -2.58
C PRO A 551 24.94 -15.12 -2.67
N SER A 552 25.82 -14.86 -1.70
CA SER A 552 26.92 -15.72 -1.38
C SER A 552 26.33 -17.14 -1.38
N GLY A 553 26.84 -17.93 -2.31
CA GLY A 553 26.38 -19.29 -2.52
C GLY A 553 26.53 -20.07 -1.23
N HIS A 554 25.44 -20.22 -0.50
CA HIS A 554 25.28 -21.34 0.41
C HIS A 554 24.52 -22.43 -0.33
N ASN A 555 25.32 -23.39 -0.78
CA ASN A 555 24.92 -24.70 -1.28
C ASN A 555 23.72 -25.26 -0.52
N GLY A 556 22.68 -25.63 -1.26
CA GLY A 556 21.61 -26.46 -0.74
C GLY A 556 20.35 -26.34 -1.60
N TYR A 557 20.29 -27.08 -2.71
CA TYR A 557 19.21 -28.04 -2.99
C TYR A 557 19.56 -28.83 -4.24
N GLY A 558 19.45 -30.15 -4.09
CA GLY A 558 20.08 -31.14 -4.96
C GLY A 558 19.49 -31.23 -6.35
N SER A 559 20.38 -31.54 -7.29
CA SER A 559 20.07 -32.11 -8.58
C SER A 559 19.16 -33.33 -8.42
N MET A 560 17.98 -33.29 -9.02
CA MET A 560 17.26 -34.49 -9.43
C MET A 560 17.97 -35.03 -10.66
N ASP A 561 18.79 -36.07 -10.45
CA ASP A 561 19.31 -36.94 -11.49
C ASP A 561 18.14 -37.49 -12.33
N SER A 562 18.08 -37.08 -13.59
CA SER A 562 17.36 -37.81 -14.63
C SER A 562 18.40 -38.68 -15.33
N GLY A 563 18.44 -39.96 -14.97
CA GLY A 563 19.38 -40.93 -15.51
C GLY A 563 19.22 -41.12 -17.01
N ASP A 564 20.30 -40.88 -17.74
CA ASP A 564 20.52 -41.34 -19.10
C ASP A 564 20.60 -42.87 -19.13
N ASN A 565 19.80 -43.47 -20.01
CA ASN A 565 19.87 -44.87 -20.37
C ASN A 565 20.51 -44.94 -21.77
N PRO A 566 21.73 -45.50 -21.95
CA PRO A 566 22.39 -45.49 -23.24
C PRO A 566 21.92 -46.66 -24.11
N SER A 567 21.39 -46.33 -25.28
CA SER A 567 21.19 -47.26 -26.39
C SER A 567 22.53 -47.62 -27.04
N ALA A 568 22.97 -48.87 -26.87
CA ALA A 568 24.00 -49.50 -27.70
C ALA A 568 23.36 -50.59 -28.59
N PRO A 569 23.88 -50.86 -29.81
CA PRO A 569 23.20 -51.68 -30.80
C PRO A 569 23.62 -53.16 -30.79
N LEU A 570 22.63 -54.02 -31.05
CA LEU A 570 22.61 -55.32 -31.75
C LEU A 570 23.92 -56.13 -31.92
N THR A 571 23.97 -57.26 -31.19
CA THR A 571 24.39 -58.63 -31.61
C THR A 571 24.06 -59.50 -30.39
N GLY A 572 23.41 -60.66 -30.42
CA GLY A 572 23.29 -61.72 -31.40
C GLY A 572 23.37 -63.03 -30.60
N THR A 573 22.55 -64.01 -30.98
CA THR A 573 22.65 -65.45 -30.67
C THR A 573 22.18 -66.01 -29.31
N ILE A 574 21.12 -66.82 -29.47
CA ILE A 574 20.60 -67.99 -28.73
C ILE A 574 19.66 -67.69 -27.56
#